data_AF-A0A954EYI7-F1
#
_entry.id   AF-A0A954EYI7-F1
#
_cell.length_a   1.000
_cell.length_b   1.000
_cell.length_c   1.000
_cell.angle_alpha   90.00
_cell.angle_beta   90.00
_cell.angle_gamma   90.00
#
_symmetry.space_group_name_H-M   'P 1'
#
loop_
_entity.id
_entity.type
_entity.pdbx_description
1 polymer ?
#
loop_
_entity_poly.entity_id
_entity_poly.type
_entity_poly.pdbx_seq_one_letter_code
_entity_poly.pdbx_strand_id
1 'polypeptide(L)'
;LSTFLAGEPDGMDVRDRDQFKSLAKQAIGFAQRWTSLVGGQKNRTTFFSQDHEDLKREIRERFPDVRQEITALIEKSHSPSIALAGRCLLQSLDDVHDRIENATGSDLEEPDPRHLLSGDLLRIPGLRLNASWQPSQSGSALLDTLARAFTEPLPNWEMAIIQHMDQFDLDSVDRILSLNHWTNAERQRWQRWANIRRRHALQENSSAARERTRPAEPVSGRLSDSKVLLEMSAKLAALKQEIEQKKQEQEDTASALDDSTLDLQLNESKPSLRERLRNLATTTDEPRNESTDTSDHSQWIIDLDDGDSQ
;
A
#
# COMPACT_ATOMS: atom_id res chain seq x y z
N LEU A 1 -23.05 -11.44 6.61
CA LEU A 1 -22.61 -10.03 6.48
C LEU A 1 -22.83 -9.47 5.07
N SER A 2 -22.36 -10.12 4.00
CA SER A 2 -22.65 -9.65 2.61
C SER A 2 -24.16 -9.42 2.35
N THR A 3 -25.01 -10.31 2.86
CA THR A 3 -26.48 -10.22 2.82
C THR A 3 -27.09 -9.05 3.60
N PHE A 4 -26.39 -8.43 4.55
CA PHE A 4 -26.90 -7.28 5.32
C PHE A 4 -26.64 -5.95 4.62
N LEU A 5 -25.73 -5.92 3.64
CA LEU A 5 -25.46 -4.76 2.78
C LEU A 5 -26.29 -4.75 1.49
N ALA A 6 -27.14 -5.77 1.29
CA ALA A 6 -27.99 -5.95 0.11
C ALA A 6 -29.45 -5.50 0.31
N GLY A 7 -29.85 -5.18 1.54
CA GLY A 7 -31.16 -4.58 1.80
C GLY A 7 -31.13 -3.09 1.44
N GLU A 8 -31.87 -2.68 0.40
CA GLU A 8 -31.99 -1.27 0.03
C GLU A 8 -32.82 -0.49 1.06
N PRO A 9 -32.27 0.56 1.70
CA PRO A 9 -33.07 1.54 2.41
C PRO A 9 -33.65 2.51 1.38
N ASP A 10 -34.88 2.25 0.95
CA ASP A 10 -35.60 3.12 0.02
C ASP A 10 -35.76 4.53 0.63
N GLY A 11 -35.31 5.56 -0.10
CA GLY A 11 -35.37 6.97 0.33
C GLY A 11 -34.06 7.63 0.83
N MET A 12 -32.91 6.96 0.86
CA MET A 12 -31.63 7.60 1.22
C MET A 12 -30.96 8.25 -0.01
N ASP A 13 -30.59 9.54 0.08
CA ASP A 13 -29.90 10.27 -1.03
C ASP A 13 -28.60 9.56 -1.40
N VAL A 14 -28.23 9.60 -2.69
CA VAL A 14 -27.06 8.91 -3.25
C VAL A 14 -25.79 9.32 -2.52
N ARG A 15 -25.69 10.61 -2.13
CA ARG A 15 -24.56 11.16 -1.37
C ARG A 15 -24.46 10.60 0.04
N ASP A 16 -25.58 10.50 0.74
CA ASP A 16 -25.65 9.91 2.09
C ASP A 16 -25.36 8.41 2.04
N ARG A 17 -25.82 7.73 0.99
CA ARG A 17 -25.55 6.31 0.76
C ARG A 17 -24.06 6.04 0.51
N ASP A 18 -23.37 6.92 -0.20
CA ASP A 18 -21.93 6.78 -0.45
C ASP A 18 -21.08 7.21 0.76
N GLN A 19 -21.51 8.20 1.55
CA GLN A 19 -20.93 8.47 2.87
C GLN A 19 -21.10 7.27 3.82
N PHE A 20 -22.29 6.68 3.89
CA PHE A 20 -22.55 5.50 4.71
C PHE A 20 -21.69 4.31 4.30
N LYS A 21 -21.54 4.05 2.99
CA LYS A 21 -20.62 3.02 2.46
C LYS A 21 -19.15 3.31 2.80
N SER A 22 -18.73 4.58 2.77
CA SER A 22 -17.38 4.99 3.17
C SER A 22 -17.14 4.73 4.66
N LEU A 23 -18.06 5.18 5.51
CA LEU A 23 -18.00 4.97 6.96
C LEU A 23 -18.06 3.48 7.33
N ALA A 24 -18.91 2.69 6.67
CA ALA A 24 -18.97 1.24 6.86
C ALA A 24 -17.65 0.56 6.47
N LYS A 25 -17.03 0.95 5.34
CA LYS A 25 -15.68 0.46 4.96
C LYS A 25 -14.61 0.86 5.97
N GLN A 26 -14.65 2.08 6.49
CA GLN A 26 -13.72 2.54 7.52
C GLN A 26 -13.90 1.79 8.84
N ALA A 27 -15.16 1.55 9.27
CA ALA A 27 -15.49 0.77 10.46
C ALA A 27 -15.07 -0.70 10.32
N ILE A 28 -15.28 -1.31 9.14
CA ILE A 28 -14.79 -2.67 8.84
C ILE A 28 -13.26 -2.71 8.84
N GLY A 29 -12.58 -1.75 8.21
CA GLY A 29 -11.13 -1.66 8.22
C GLY A 29 -10.55 -1.38 9.61
N PHE A 30 -11.24 -0.61 10.45
CA PHE A 30 -10.92 -0.44 11.86
C PHE A 30 -11.08 -1.75 12.63
N ALA A 31 -12.23 -2.43 12.51
CA ALA A 31 -12.49 -3.71 13.16
C ALA A 31 -11.48 -4.79 12.74
N GLN A 32 -11.14 -4.88 11.45
CA GLN A 32 -10.12 -5.79 10.93
C GLN A 32 -8.74 -5.50 11.56
N ARG A 33 -8.29 -4.24 11.55
CA ARG A 33 -7.02 -3.84 12.19
C ARG A 33 -7.02 -4.10 13.70
N TRP A 34 -8.13 -3.83 14.38
CA TRP A 34 -8.32 -4.17 15.79
C TRP A 34 -8.21 -5.69 16.02
N THR A 35 -8.87 -6.51 15.20
CA THR A 35 -8.74 -7.99 15.31
C THR A 35 -7.34 -8.50 14.98
N SER A 36 -6.60 -7.87 14.07
CA SER A 36 -5.19 -8.20 13.80
C SER A 36 -4.26 -7.78 14.94
N LEU A 37 -4.55 -6.66 15.61
CA LEU A 37 -3.83 -6.21 16.81
C LEU A 37 -4.09 -7.14 18.00
N VAL A 38 -5.37 -7.45 18.27
CA VAL A 38 -5.82 -8.35 19.34
C VAL A 38 -5.34 -9.78 19.10
N GLY A 39 -5.33 -10.26 17.86
CA GLY A 39 -4.75 -11.56 17.50
C GLY A 39 -3.22 -11.63 17.63
N GLY A 40 -2.54 -10.50 17.83
CA GLY A 40 -1.08 -10.40 17.84
C GLY A 40 -0.41 -10.37 19.23
N GLN A 41 -1.16 -10.18 20.33
CA GLN A 41 -0.55 -10.02 21.68
C GLN A 41 -1.20 -10.86 22.80
N LYS A 42 -0.32 -11.30 23.71
CA LYS A 42 -0.60 -11.94 25.01
C LYS A 42 0.17 -11.13 26.09
N ASN A 43 -0.40 -10.83 27.27
CA ASN A 43 -0.09 -9.78 28.33
C ASN A 43 -0.95 -8.48 28.20
N ARG A 44 -1.68 -7.92 29.22
CA ARG A 44 -2.00 -8.38 30.61
C ARG A 44 -3.25 -7.72 31.30
N THR A 45 -4.19 -8.48 31.94
CA THR A 45 -5.33 -7.94 32.76
C THR A 45 -5.88 -8.86 33.88
N THR A 46 -6.03 -8.34 35.12
CA THR A 46 -6.29 -9.12 36.37
C THR A 46 -7.65 -8.89 37.07
N PHE A 47 -8.74 -8.53 36.37
CA PHE A 47 -9.97 -8.03 37.04
C PHE A 47 -11.26 -8.87 36.91
N PHE A 48 -11.22 -10.08 36.31
CA PHE A 48 -12.37 -11.01 36.24
C PHE A 48 -12.04 -12.44 36.68
N SER A 49 -11.03 -12.61 37.55
CA SER A 49 -10.37 -13.91 37.76
C SER A 49 -11.23 -15.03 38.34
N GLN A 50 -12.28 -14.74 39.12
CA GLN A 50 -12.98 -15.79 39.86
C GLN A 50 -14.04 -16.49 39.01
N ASP A 51 -15.04 -15.75 38.52
CA ASP A 51 -16.08 -16.28 37.61
C ASP A 51 -15.49 -16.93 36.35
N HIS A 52 -14.36 -16.41 35.84
CA HIS A 52 -13.69 -16.96 34.66
C HIS A 52 -12.97 -18.30 34.92
N GLU A 53 -12.28 -18.43 36.05
CA GLU A 53 -11.62 -19.70 36.41
C GLU A 53 -12.62 -20.75 36.93
N ASP A 54 -13.73 -20.31 37.53
CA ASP A 54 -14.87 -21.17 37.87
C ASP A 54 -15.55 -21.72 36.60
N LEU A 55 -15.81 -20.88 35.59
CA LEU A 55 -16.34 -21.30 34.29
C LEU A 55 -15.37 -22.22 33.53
N LYS A 56 -14.07 -21.91 33.51
CA LYS A 56 -13.02 -22.79 32.94
C LYS A 56 -13.03 -24.17 33.61
N ARG A 57 -13.11 -24.21 34.93
CA ARG A 57 -13.17 -25.46 35.70
C ARG A 57 -14.42 -26.26 35.33
N GLU A 58 -15.60 -25.63 35.32
CA GLU A 58 -16.86 -26.31 34.95
C GLU A 58 -16.82 -26.87 33.52
N ILE A 59 -16.26 -26.12 32.56
CA ILE A 59 -16.14 -26.58 31.17
C ILE A 59 -15.13 -27.74 31.06
N ARG A 60 -13.99 -27.66 31.73
CA ARG A 60 -12.99 -28.74 31.79
C ARG A 60 -13.56 -30.02 32.41
N GLU A 61 -14.35 -29.88 33.47
CA GLU A 61 -15.00 -31.02 34.16
C GLU A 61 -16.06 -31.70 33.29
N ARG A 62 -16.86 -30.92 32.54
CA ARG A 62 -17.96 -31.46 31.70
C ARG A 62 -17.54 -31.90 30.30
N PHE A 63 -16.44 -31.38 29.77
CA PHE A 63 -15.94 -31.72 28.43
C PHE A 63 -15.84 -33.24 28.15
N PRO A 64 -15.20 -34.07 28.99
CA PRO A 64 -15.06 -35.51 28.70
C PRO A 64 -16.42 -36.22 28.60
N ASP A 65 -17.36 -35.90 29.49
CA ASP A 65 -18.69 -36.52 29.53
C ASP A 65 -19.52 -36.16 28.30
N VAL A 66 -19.58 -34.87 27.93
CA VAL A 66 -20.29 -34.39 26.74
C VAL A 66 -19.67 -34.97 25.47
N ARG A 67 -18.35 -35.04 25.40
CA ARG A 67 -17.63 -35.65 24.27
C ARG A 67 -17.91 -37.14 24.14
N GLN A 68 -17.98 -37.86 25.26
CA GLN A 68 -18.37 -39.27 25.29
C GLN A 68 -19.83 -39.47 24.87
N GLU A 69 -20.75 -38.62 25.32
CA GLU A 69 -22.17 -38.69 24.95
C GLU A 69 -22.37 -38.50 23.43
N ILE A 70 -21.73 -37.48 22.83
CA ILE A 70 -21.82 -37.24 21.39
C ILE A 70 -21.17 -38.40 20.60
N THR A 71 -20.04 -38.94 21.08
CA THR A 71 -19.40 -40.10 20.45
C THR A 71 -20.32 -41.33 20.47
N ALA A 72 -20.93 -41.63 21.62
CA ALA A 72 -21.88 -42.73 21.76
C ALA A 72 -23.17 -42.51 20.95
N LEU A 73 -23.60 -41.26 20.74
CA LEU A 73 -24.71 -40.91 19.86
C LEU A 73 -24.38 -41.19 18.39
N ILE A 74 -23.17 -40.85 17.93
CA ILE A 74 -22.69 -41.17 16.58
C ILE A 74 -22.67 -42.69 16.38
N GLU A 75 -22.07 -43.46 17.30
CA GLU A 75 -21.94 -44.92 17.22
C GLU A 75 -23.30 -45.65 17.21
N LYS A 76 -24.29 -45.15 17.96
CA LYS A 76 -25.65 -45.71 17.99
C LYS A 76 -26.52 -45.24 16.83
N SER A 77 -26.15 -44.15 16.15
CA SER A 77 -26.98 -43.58 15.09
C SER A 77 -26.93 -44.41 13.81
N HIS A 78 -28.09 -44.87 13.36
CA HIS A 78 -28.24 -45.60 12.09
C HIS A 78 -28.48 -44.65 10.90
N SER A 79 -28.58 -43.34 11.15
CA SER A 79 -28.82 -42.31 10.13
C SER A 79 -27.51 -41.55 9.84
N PRO A 80 -27.05 -41.48 8.57
CA PRO A 80 -25.80 -40.81 8.22
C PRO A 80 -25.84 -39.31 8.52
N SER A 81 -27.01 -38.68 8.43
CA SER A 81 -27.18 -37.25 8.75
C SER A 81 -26.96 -36.95 10.23
N ILE A 82 -27.38 -37.86 11.12
CA ILE A 82 -27.17 -37.74 12.57
C ILE A 82 -25.69 -37.96 12.91
N ALA A 83 -25.05 -38.97 12.29
CA ALA A 83 -23.62 -39.20 12.46
C ALA A 83 -22.77 -38.01 11.98
N LEU A 84 -23.15 -37.36 10.87
CA LEU A 84 -22.47 -36.17 10.35
C LEU A 84 -22.65 -34.96 11.28
N ALA A 85 -23.88 -34.69 11.74
CA ALA A 85 -24.16 -33.63 12.70
C ALA A 85 -23.38 -33.83 14.01
N GLY A 86 -23.31 -35.07 14.52
CA GLY A 86 -22.50 -35.42 15.69
C GLY A 86 -21.01 -35.15 15.49
N ARG A 87 -20.45 -35.41 14.31
CA ARG A 87 -19.04 -35.08 13.99
C ARG A 87 -18.79 -33.57 13.98
N CYS A 88 -19.71 -32.78 13.41
CA CYS A 88 -19.62 -31.31 13.46
C CYS A 88 -19.71 -30.77 14.90
N LEU A 89 -20.53 -31.39 15.75
CA LEU A 89 -20.62 -31.06 17.18
C LEU A 89 -19.34 -31.44 17.94
N LEU A 90 -18.75 -32.61 17.68
CA LEU A 90 -17.45 -32.98 18.26
C LEU A 90 -16.35 -31.97 17.87
N GLN A 91 -16.25 -31.62 16.58
CA GLN A 91 -15.27 -30.64 16.12
C GLN A 91 -15.48 -29.27 16.79
N SER A 92 -16.74 -28.82 16.89
CA SER A 92 -17.07 -27.56 17.57
C SER A 92 -16.77 -27.59 19.07
N LEU A 93 -16.95 -28.74 19.72
CA LEU A 93 -16.66 -28.95 21.14
C LEU A 93 -15.15 -28.98 21.40
N ASP A 94 -14.40 -29.72 20.58
CA ASP A 94 -12.93 -29.77 20.62
C ASP A 94 -12.35 -28.35 20.36
N ASP A 95 -12.86 -27.60 19.36
CA ASP A 95 -12.48 -26.20 19.10
C ASP A 95 -12.74 -25.26 20.30
N VAL A 96 -13.87 -25.43 20.99
CA VAL A 96 -14.23 -24.60 22.17
C VAL A 96 -13.34 -24.96 23.37
N HIS A 97 -13.11 -26.24 23.62
CA HIS A 97 -12.20 -26.70 24.66
C HIS A 97 -10.76 -26.21 24.42
N ASP A 98 -10.26 -26.35 23.20
CA ASP A 98 -8.93 -25.88 22.83
C ASP A 98 -8.81 -24.36 22.97
N ARG A 99 -9.85 -23.58 22.66
CA ARG A 99 -9.85 -22.12 22.93
C ARG A 99 -9.81 -21.79 24.41
N ILE A 100 -10.30 -22.65 25.30
CA ILE A 100 -10.43 -22.40 26.74
C ILE A 100 -9.19 -22.90 27.50
N GLU A 101 -8.63 -24.05 27.13
CA GLU A 101 -7.35 -24.54 27.65
C GLU A 101 -6.16 -23.75 27.09
N ASN A 102 -6.16 -23.47 25.78
CA ASN A 102 -5.10 -22.64 25.17
C ASN A 102 -5.33 -21.12 25.37
N ALA A 103 -6.39 -20.71 26.07
CA ALA A 103 -6.49 -19.38 26.70
C ALA A 103 -5.55 -19.26 27.93
N THR A 104 -4.29 -19.65 27.73
CA THR A 104 -3.16 -19.26 28.55
C THR A 104 -2.90 -17.77 28.35
N GLY A 105 -3.53 -16.96 29.20
CA GLY A 105 -3.22 -15.54 29.37
C GLY A 105 -3.09 -14.77 28.07
N SER A 106 -4.22 -14.50 27.39
CA SER A 106 -4.34 -13.34 26.48
C SER A 106 -5.21 -12.25 27.12
N ASP A 107 -5.08 -12.04 28.43
CA ASP A 107 -4.27 -10.91 28.90
C ASP A 107 -3.96 -9.91 27.74
N LEU A 108 -4.68 -8.80 27.66
CA LEU A 108 -4.60 -7.84 26.54
C LEU A 108 -4.25 -6.46 27.09
N GLU A 109 -3.00 -6.03 26.91
CA GLU A 109 -2.61 -4.62 27.07
C GLU A 109 -3.31 -3.83 25.96
N GLU A 110 -4.07 -2.79 26.34
CA GLU A 110 -4.78 -1.95 25.37
C GLU A 110 -3.73 -1.31 24.44
N PRO A 111 -3.81 -1.50 23.11
CA PRO A 111 -2.80 -0.97 22.21
C PRO A 111 -2.79 0.55 22.34
N ASP A 112 -1.59 1.13 22.48
CA ASP A 112 -1.43 2.59 22.66
C ASP A 112 -2.37 3.34 21.71
N PRO A 113 -3.35 4.10 22.22
CA PRO A 113 -4.41 4.68 21.39
C PRO A 113 -3.83 5.64 20.33
N ARG A 114 -2.60 6.14 20.54
CA ARG A 114 -1.85 6.92 19.55
C ARG A 114 -1.52 6.11 18.29
N HIS A 115 -1.25 4.81 18.40
CA HIS A 115 -1.04 3.92 17.26
C HIS A 115 -2.31 3.74 16.42
N LEU A 116 -3.49 3.74 17.05
CA LEU A 116 -4.78 3.63 16.34
C LEU A 116 -5.22 4.95 15.70
N LEU A 117 -5.06 6.06 16.42
CA LEU A 117 -5.53 7.39 15.97
C LEU A 117 -4.56 8.10 15.02
N SER A 118 -3.26 7.97 15.27
CA SER A 118 -2.19 8.66 14.51
C SER A 118 -1.31 7.72 13.70
N GLY A 119 -1.52 6.39 13.75
CA GLY A 119 -0.72 5.41 13.01
C GLY A 119 -0.72 5.67 11.50
N ASP A 120 -1.91 5.75 10.88
CA ASP A 120 -2.04 5.97 9.43
C ASP A 120 -1.41 7.30 8.96
N LEU A 121 -1.27 8.30 9.85
CA LEU A 121 -0.60 9.57 9.52
C LEU A 121 0.90 9.38 9.24
N LEU A 122 1.55 8.37 9.84
CA LEU A 122 2.94 8.04 9.54
C LEU A 122 3.13 7.50 8.12
N ARG A 123 2.06 7.07 7.44
CA ARG A 123 2.13 6.67 6.02
C ARG A 123 2.21 7.86 5.08
N ILE A 124 1.99 9.08 5.56
CA ILE A 124 2.02 10.30 4.75
C ILE A 124 3.48 10.82 4.68
N PRO A 125 4.13 10.81 3.51
CA PRO A 125 5.52 11.28 3.41
C PRO A 125 5.62 12.76 3.75
N GLY A 126 6.64 13.13 4.52
CA GLY A 126 6.88 14.49 4.99
C GLY A 126 6.03 14.94 6.18
N LEU A 127 4.97 14.20 6.55
CA LEU A 127 4.18 14.48 7.75
C LEU A 127 4.93 14.01 9.01
N ARG A 128 5.64 14.94 9.65
CA ARG A 128 6.44 14.64 10.83
C ARG A 128 5.61 14.67 12.11
N LEU A 129 5.49 13.53 12.79
CA LEU A 129 4.89 13.47 14.12
C LEU A 129 5.93 13.72 15.22
N ASN A 130 5.50 14.31 16.34
CA ASN A 130 6.29 14.52 17.54
C ASN A 130 6.23 13.31 18.50
N ALA A 131 6.77 13.44 19.71
CA ALA A 131 6.71 12.39 20.74
C ALA A 131 5.28 12.12 21.30
N SER A 132 4.36 13.09 21.20
CA SER A 132 2.94 12.92 21.54
C SER A 132 2.09 12.42 20.35
N TRP A 133 2.72 11.98 19.25
CA TRP A 133 2.05 11.51 18.02
C TRP A 133 1.14 12.56 17.35
N GLN A 134 1.48 13.83 17.54
CA GLN A 134 0.81 14.98 16.92
C GLN A 134 1.71 15.55 15.79
N PRO A 135 1.14 16.11 14.71
CA PRO A 135 1.91 16.82 13.70
C PRO A 135 2.75 17.95 14.29
N SER A 136 4.01 18.02 13.90
CA SER A 136 4.96 19.07 14.29
C SER A 136 5.01 20.26 13.31
N GLN A 137 4.22 20.19 12.23
CA GLN A 137 4.12 21.21 11.20
C GLN A 137 3.19 22.36 11.62
N SER A 138 3.36 23.53 11.00
CA SER A 138 2.37 24.63 11.10
C SER A 138 1.06 24.25 10.42
N GLY A 139 -0.05 24.84 10.86
CA GLY A 139 -1.40 24.47 10.39
C GLY A 139 -1.60 24.56 8.87
N SER A 140 -1.00 25.55 8.20
CA SER A 140 -1.06 25.66 6.73
C SER A 140 -0.28 24.54 6.04
N ALA A 141 0.96 24.29 6.45
CA ALA A 141 1.80 23.22 5.88
C ALA A 141 1.18 21.83 6.12
N LEU A 142 0.56 21.62 7.28
CA LEU A 142 -0.20 20.41 7.59
C LEU A 142 -1.38 20.21 6.63
N LEU A 143 -2.17 21.25 6.38
CA LEU A 143 -3.29 21.18 5.44
C LEU A 143 -2.81 20.88 4.01
N ASP A 144 -1.73 21.53 3.54
CA ASP A 144 -1.17 21.28 2.21
C ASP A 144 -0.60 19.86 2.05
N THR A 145 -0.02 19.29 3.12
CA THR A 145 0.46 17.90 3.13
C THR A 145 -0.69 16.89 3.19
N LEU A 146 -1.71 17.14 4.01
CA LEU A 146 -2.91 16.28 4.08
C LEU A 146 -3.70 16.33 2.76
N ALA A 147 -3.89 17.50 2.15
CA ALA A 147 -4.58 17.64 0.88
C ALA A 147 -3.92 16.80 -0.23
N ARG A 148 -2.59 16.83 -0.33
CA ARG A 148 -1.82 15.98 -1.26
C ARG A 148 -1.96 14.49 -0.94
N ALA A 149 -1.97 14.13 0.34
CA ALA A 149 -2.18 12.75 0.78
C ALA A 149 -3.61 12.22 0.54
N PHE A 150 -4.59 13.09 0.31
CA PHE A 150 -5.95 12.72 -0.11
C PHE A 150 -6.12 12.65 -1.64
N THR A 151 -5.25 13.30 -2.42
CA THR A 151 -5.27 13.19 -3.90
C THR A 151 -4.55 11.96 -4.43
N GLU A 152 -3.71 11.31 -3.61
CA GLU A 152 -2.90 10.14 -3.99
C GLU A 152 -3.19 8.95 -3.06
N PRO A 153 -3.08 7.70 -3.53
CA PRO A 153 -3.25 6.52 -2.67
C PRO A 153 -2.11 6.43 -1.65
N LEU A 154 -2.46 6.26 -0.37
CA LEU A 154 -1.48 6.15 0.72
C LEU A 154 -0.51 4.97 0.48
N PRO A 155 0.82 5.19 0.55
CA PRO A 155 1.82 4.15 0.34
C PRO A 155 1.67 3.03 1.38
N ASN A 156 2.06 1.81 1.04
CA ASN A 156 2.13 0.73 2.04
C ASN A 156 3.24 1.01 3.08
N TRP A 157 3.27 0.28 4.18
CA TRP A 157 4.19 0.58 5.29
C TRP A 157 5.68 0.47 4.93
N GLU A 158 6.05 -0.48 4.08
CA GLU A 158 7.44 -0.62 3.59
C GLU A 158 7.84 0.59 2.72
N MET A 159 6.97 1.01 1.81
CA MET A 159 7.18 2.18 0.97
C MET A 159 7.22 3.48 1.81
N ALA A 160 6.38 3.58 2.85
CA ALA A 160 6.43 4.70 3.79
C ALA A 160 7.78 4.77 4.52
N ILE A 161 8.34 3.64 4.97
CA ILE A 161 9.70 3.60 5.56
C ILE A 161 10.73 4.12 4.55
N ILE A 162 10.72 3.62 3.31
CA ILE A 162 11.66 4.05 2.27
C ILE A 162 11.56 5.57 2.05
N GLN A 163 10.34 6.08 1.86
CA GLN A 163 10.10 7.50 1.61
C GLN A 163 10.52 8.40 2.80
N HIS A 164 10.32 7.97 4.05
CA HIS A 164 10.85 8.70 5.22
C HIS A 164 12.38 8.60 5.34
N MET A 165 12.99 7.45 5.00
CA MET A 165 14.46 7.30 4.95
C MET A 165 15.11 8.18 3.88
N ASP A 166 14.46 8.37 2.73
CA ASP A 166 14.91 9.26 1.66
C ASP A 166 14.82 10.74 2.07
N GLN A 167 13.79 11.10 2.83
CA GLN A 167 13.62 12.43 3.44
C GLN A 167 14.45 12.64 4.73
N PHE A 168 15.28 11.66 5.10
CA PHE A 168 16.08 11.61 6.33
C PHE A 168 15.27 11.78 7.64
N ASP A 169 13.97 11.50 7.62
CA ASP A 169 13.11 11.49 8.82
C ASP A 169 13.17 10.12 9.52
N LEU A 170 14.31 9.87 10.15
CA LEU A 170 14.58 8.62 10.86
C LEU A 170 13.71 8.45 12.12
N ASP A 171 13.19 9.55 12.69
CA ASP A 171 12.31 9.48 13.86
C ASP A 171 10.93 8.92 13.45
N SER A 172 10.41 9.32 12.28
CA SER A 172 9.18 8.73 11.73
C SER A 172 9.38 7.27 11.35
N VAL A 173 10.55 6.87 10.85
CA VAL A 173 10.89 5.44 10.62
C VAL A 173 10.87 4.64 11.92
N ASP A 174 11.50 5.14 12.99
CA ASP A 174 11.51 4.44 14.27
C ASP A 174 10.10 4.31 14.88
N ARG A 175 9.21 5.31 14.68
CA ARG A 175 7.78 5.22 15.06
C ARG A 175 6.96 4.25 14.19
N ILE A 176 7.23 4.17 12.88
CA ILE A 176 6.58 3.15 12.04
C ILE A 176 6.99 1.75 12.52
N LEU A 177 8.25 1.57 12.90
CA LEU A 177 8.78 0.30 13.39
C LEU A 177 8.29 -0.08 14.80
N SER A 178 7.85 0.87 15.61
CA SER A 178 7.21 0.58 16.91
C SER A 178 5.78 0.05 16.79
N LEU A 179 5.15 0.11 15.61
CA LEU A 179 3.84 -0.48 15.38
C LEU A 179 3.90 -2.02 15.45
N ASN A 180 2.79 -2.62 15.89
CA ASN A 180 2.64 -4.07 16.05
C ASN A 180 2.48 -4.86 14.74
N HIS A 181 2.47 -4.19 13.57
CA HIS A 181 2.26 -4.88 12.30
C HIS A 181 3.51 -5.66 11.82
N TRP A 182 4.69 -5.38 12.39
CA TRP A 182 5.96 -5.98 12.00
C TRP A 182 6.28 -7.23 12.79
N THR A 183 6.71 -8.29 12.11
CA THR A 183 7.43 -9.38 12.79
C THR A 183 8.78 -8.89 13.32
N ASN A 184 9.32 -9.59 14.32
CA ASN A 184 10.65 -9.27 14.87
C ASN A 184 11.76 -9.34 13.79
N ALA A 185 11.63 -10.23 12.80
CA ALA A 185 12.60 -10.37 11.71
C ALA A 185 12.57 -9.17 10.76
N GLU A 186 11.39 -8.70 10.36
CA GLU A 186 11.21 -7.50 9.52
C GLU A 186 11.67 -6.25 10.27
N ARG A 187 11.26 -6.09 11.54
CA ARG A 187 11.69 -4.97 12.39
C ARG A 187 13.22 -4.90 12.47
N GLN A 188 13.91 -6.02 12.69
CA GLN A 188 15.38 -6.08 12.68
C GLN A 188 16.01 -5.84 11.30
N ARG A 189 15.34 -6.21 10.19
CA ARG A 189 15.81 -5.90 8.83
C ARG A 189 15.78 -4.39 8.58
N TRP A 190 14.65 -3.74 8.86
CA TRP A 190 14.47 -2.30 8.68
C TRP A 190 15.34 -1.47 9.64
N GLN A 191 15.46 -1.87 10.92
CA GLN A 191 16.37 -1.21 11.87
C GLN A 191 17.84 -1.26 11.42
N ARG A 192 18.30 -2.38 10.82
CA ARG A 192 19.65 -2.46 10.24
C ARG A 192 19.84 -1.45 9.11
N TRP A 193 18.86 -1.31 8.23
CA TRP A 193 18.86 -0.32 7.15
C TRP A 193 18.83 1.12 7.66
N ALA A 194 17.94 1.45 8.59
CA ALA A 194 17.88 2.76 9.24
C ALA A 194 19.23 3.11 9.91
N ASN A 195 19.87 2.17 10.60
CA ASN A 195 21.19 2.36 11.21
C ASN A 195 22.36 2.48 10.23
N ILE A 196 22.24 1.94 9.01
CA ILE A 196 23.20 2.21 7.93
C ILE A 196 23.00 3.66 7.44
N ARG A 197 21.77 4.06 7.12
CA ARG A 197 21.45 5.42 6.65
C ARG A 197 21.82 6.50 7.68
N ARG A 198 21.56 6.25 8.97
CA ARG A 198 21.94 7.10 10.11
C ARG A 198 23.46 7.34 10.18
N ARG A 199 24.28 6.30 9.94
CA ARG A 199 25.74 6.42 9.90
C ARG A 199 26.23 7.22 8.68
N HIS A 200 25.63 7.02 7.51
CA HIS A 200 25.95 7.82 6.32
C HIS A 200 25.65 9.31 6.54
N ALA A 201 24.46 9.65 7.07
CA ALA A 201 24.09 11.04 7.37
C ALA A 201 25.03 11.71 8.40
N LEU A 202 25.47 10.97 9.42
CA LEU A 202 26.49 11.45 10.37
C LEU A 202 27.86 11.66 9.70
N GLN A 203 28.26 10.76 8.80
CA GLN A 203 29.52 10.88 8.07
C GLN A 203 29.52 12.09 7.14
N GLU A 204 28.45 12.30 6.36
CA GLU A 204 28.27 13.47 5.47
C GLU A 204 28.26 14.79 6.24
N ASN A 205 27.54 14.85 7.36
CA ASN A 205 27.58 16.02 8.24
C ASN A 205 28.97 16.25 8.84
N SER A 206 29.72 15.18 9.16
CA SER A 206 31.08 15.30 9.69
C SER A 206 32.10 15.80 8.66
N SER A 207 31.98 15.39 7.38
CA SER A 207 32.83 15.92 6.30
C SER A 207 32.47 17.37 5.99
N ALA A 208 31.18 17.70 5.87
CA ALA A 208 30.72 19.08 5.67
C ALA A 208 31.13 20.02 6.82
N ALA A 209 31.09 19.54 8.07
CA ALA A 209 31.59 20.29 9.22
C ALA A 209 33.10 20.52 9.14
N ARG A 210 33.89 19.47 8.85
CA ARG A 210 35.35 19.58 8.70
C ARG A 210 35.77 20.53 7.59
N GLU A 211 35.02 20.55 6.49
CA GLU A 211 35.27 21.45 5.34
C GLU A 211 34.97 22.92 5.70
N ARG A 212 33.92 23.17 6.50
CA ARG A 212 33.62 24.50 7.06
C ARG A 212 34.61 24.96 8.13
N THR A 213 35.17 24.05 8.92
CA THR A 213 36.17 24.36 9.96
C THR A 213 37.62 24.27 9.49
N ARG A 214 37.86 24.04 8.19
CA ARG A 214 39.22 24.01 7.65
C ARG A 214 39.82 25.41 7.77
N PRO A 215 40.88 25.62 8.58
CA PRO A 215 41.50 26.93 8.68
C PRO A 215 42.06 27.32 7.31
N ALA A 216 41.92 28.61 6.96
CA ALA A 216 42.57 29.17 5.80
C ALA A 216 44.09 29.21 6.06
N GLU A 217 44.79 28.11 5.73
CA GLU A 217 46.24 28.04 5.82
C GLU A 217 46.87 29.17 4.99
N PRO A 218 47.91 29.85 5.49
CA PRO A 218 48.59 30.90 4.73
C PRO A 218 49.22 30.30 3.47
N VAL A 219 48.63 30.62 2.32
CA VAL A 219 48.97 30.06 1.01
C VAL A 219 50.31 30.64 0.50
N SER A 220 51.42 30.17 1.07
CA SER A 220 52.78 30.59 0.68
C SER A 220 53.47 29.64 -0.31
N GLY A 221 52.73 28.72 -0.95
CA GLY A 221 53.28 27.72 -1.88
C GLY A 221 52.47 27.40 -3.14
N ARG A 222 51.26 27.95 -3.34
CA ARG A 222 50.33 27.54 -4.43
C ARG A 222 50.36 28.40 -5.69
N LEU A 223 51.50 28.99 -6.05
CA LEU A 223 51.64 29.61 -7.37
C LEU A 223 51.52 28.57 -8.51
N SER A 224 51.85 27.29 -8.22
CA SER A 224 51.64 26.16 -9.13
C SER A 224 50.16 25.78 -9.30
N ASP A 225 49.43 25.57 -8.18
CA ASP A 225 48.02 25.15 -8.23
C ASP A 225 47.12 26.23 -8.85
N SER A 226 47.43 27.52 -8.65
CA SER A 226 46.65 28.61 -9.25
C SER A 226 46.67 28.57 -10.78
N LYS A 227 47.78 28.12 -11.39
CA LYS A 227 47.88 28.00 -12.85
C LYS A 227 47.09 26.79 -13.36
N VAL A 228 47.18 25.66 -12.65
CA VAL A 228 46.40 24.44 -12.96
C VAL A 228 44.90 24.71 -12.84
N LEU A 229 44.45 25.43 -11.80
CA LEU A 229 43.06 25.83 -11.62
C LEU A 229 42.60 26.80 -12.72
N LEU A 230 43.44 27.75 -13.16
CA LEU A 230 43.12 28.61 -14.30
C LEU A 230 42.95 27.78 -15.58
N GLU A 231 43.89 26.88 -15.89
CA GLU A 231 43.82 26.00 -17.06
C GLU A 231 42.60 25.06 -17.02
N MET A 232 42.24 24.51 -15.86
CA MET A 232 41.02 23.71 -15.71
C MET A 232 39.75 24.55 -15.85
N SER A 233 39.73 25.78 -15.32
CA SER A 233 38.58 26.70 -15.48
C SER A 233 38.38 27.10 -16.94
N ALA A 234 39.47 27.35 -17.68
CA ALA A 234 39.43 27.65 -19.11
C ALA A 234 38.94 26.45 -19.94
N LYS A 235 39.41 25.23 -19.61
CA LYS A 235 38.92 23.98 -20.24
C LYS A 235 37.43 23.73 -19.97
N LEU A 236 36.95 24.00 -18.76
CA LEU A 236 35.53 23.89 -18.41
C LEU A 236 34.67 24.96 -19.11
N ALA A 237 35.18 26.18 -19.29
CA ALA A 237 34.51 27.21 -20.06
C ALA A 237 34.40 26.83 -21.55
N ALA A 238 35.49 26.32 -22.15
CA ALA A 238 35.50 25.84 -23.53
C ALA A 238 34.52 24.67 -23.75
N LEU A 239 34.51 23.68 -22.84
CA LEU A 239 33.56 22.55 -22.92
C LEU A 239 32.10 23.00 -22.78
N LYS A 240 31.79 23.98 -21.93
CA LYS A 240 30.44 24.56 -21.86
C LYS A 240 30.03 25.22 -23.18
N GLN A 241 30.94 25.96 -23.81
CA GLN A 241 30.68 26.59 -25.09
C GLN A 241 30.49 25.57 -26.22
N GLU A 242 31.27 24.48 -26.23
CA GLU A 242 31.11 23.38 -27.20
C GLU A 242 29.78 22.63 -27.02
N ILE A 243 29.33 22.42 -25.78
CA ILE A 243 28.03 21.82 -25.48
C ILE A 243 26.88 22.71 -25.95
N GLU A 244 26.93 24.02 -25.67
CA GLU A 244 25.86 24.94 -26.11
C GLU A 244 25.84 25.07 -27.63
N GLN A 245 27.01 25.10 -28.29
CA GLN A 245 27.09 25.09 -29.76
C GLN A 245 26.48 23.81 -30.35
N LYS A 246 26.83 22.63 -29.84
CA LYS A 246 26.25 21.36 -30.31
C LYS A 246 24.76 21.25 -30.03
N LYS A 247 24.27 21.85 -28.94
CA LYS A 247 22.84 21.95 -28.65
C LYS A 247 22.14 22.85 -29.68
N GLN A 248 22.70 24.01 -30.01
CA GLN A 248 22.18 24.87 -31.07
C GLN A 248 22.17 24.16 -32.43
N GLU A 249 23.25 23.45 -32.80
CA GLU A 249 23.31 22.65 -34.02
C GLU A 249 22.25 21.53 -34.05
N GLN A 250 21.90 20.94 -32.89
CA GLN A 250 20.78 20.00 -32.77
C GLN A 250 19.40 20.67 -32.87
N GLU A 251 19.24 21.88 -32.34
CA GLU A 251 17.99 22.64 -32.35
C GLU A 251 17.69 23.21 -33.75
N ASP A 252 18.73 23.67 -34.46
CA ASP A 252 18.68 24.11 -35.86
C ASP A 252 18.39 22.94 -36.81
N THR A 253 19.00 21.76 -36.58
CA THR A 253 18.71 20.54 -37.38
C THR A 253 17.35 19.93 -37.08
N ALA A 254 16.85 20.03 -35.85
CA ALA A 254 15.48 19.64 -35.50
C ALA A 254 14.45 20.57 -36.19
N SER A 255 14.70 21.89 -36.18
CA SER A 255 13.84 22.87 -36.86
C SER A 255 13.82 22.67 -38.38
N ALA A 256 14.98 22.40 -38.99
CA ALA A 256 15.08 22.11 -40.42
C ALA A 256 14.42 20.78 -40.82
N LEU A 257 14.31 19.81 -39.91
CA LEU A 257 13.56 18.58 -40.12
C LEU A 257 12.04 18.84 -40.03
N ASP A 258 11.58 19.64 -39.08
CA ASP A 258 10.15 19.91 -38.85
C ASP A 258 9.50 20.64 -40.05
N ASP A 259 10.15 21.71 -40.55
CA ASP A 259 9.75 22.42 -41.78
C ASP A 259 9.71 21.48 -43.00
N SER A 260 10.68 20.57 -43.13
CA SER A 260 10.76 19.61 -44.24
C SER A 260 9.65 18.55 -44.16
N THR A 261 9.27 18.09 -42.96
CA THR A 261 8.12 17.19 -42.78
C THR A 261 6.77 17.87 -43.03
N LEU A 262 6.64 19.17 -42.72
CA LEU A 262 5.42 19.94 -43.02
C LEU A 262 5.20 20.06 -44.55
N ASP A 263 6.24 20.37 -45.32
CA ASP A 263 6.13 20.47 -46.79
C ASP A 263 5.82 19.13 -47.46
N LEU A 264 6.33 18.00 -46.92
CA LEU A 264 5.98 16.67 -47.41
C LEU A 264 4.52 16.28 -47.09
N GLN A 265 4.05 16.52 -45.85
CA GLN A 265 2.67 16.19 -45.48
C GLN A 265 1.62 17.06 -46.18
N LEU A 266 1.95 18.31 -46.53
CA LEU A 266 1.02 19.17 -47.28
C LEU A 266 0.83 18.73 -48.73
N ASN A 267 1.83 18.06 -49.32
CA ASN A 267 1.80 17.61 -50.72
C ASN A 267 1.13 16.23 -50.92
N GLU A 268 1.30 15.29 -49.98
CA GLU A 268 0.64 13.97 -50.06
C GLU A 268 -0.87 14.01 -49.74
N SER A 269 -1.35 15.08 -49.09
CA SER A 269 -2.74 15.19 -48.61
C SER A 269 -3.79 15.60 -49.66
N LYS A 270 -3.41 15.77 -50.94
CA LYS A 270 -4.33 16.19 -52.03
C LYS A 270 -4.00 15.50 -53.37
N PRO A 271 -4.32 14.20 -53.53
CA PRO A 271 -5.61 13.90 -54.17
C PRO A 271 -6.25 12.56 -53.73
N SER A 272 -7.38 12.61 -53.01
CA SER A 272 -8.22 11.40 -52.80
C SER A 272 -9.71 11.74 -52.65
N LEU A 273 -10.04 12.89 -52.04
CA LEU A 273 -11.44 13.33 -51.86
C LEU A 273 -12.21 13.56 -53.17
N ARG A 274 -11.53 13.96 -54.27
CA ARG A 274 -12.17 14.13 -55.59
C ARG A 274 -12.52 12.80 -56.29
N GLU A 275 -11.78 11.72 -56.02
CA GLU A 275 -12.12 10.39 -56.54
C GLU A 275 -13.18 9.72 -55.66
N ARG A 276 -13.08 9.85 -54.33
CA ARG A 276 -14.12 9.36 -53.40
C ARG A 276 -15.51 9.96 -53.68
N LEU A 277 -15.59 11.25 -54.05
CA LEU A 277 -16.85 11.88 -54.45
C LEU A 277 -17.37 11.45 -55.83
N ARG A 278 -16.50 10.98 -56.74
CA ARG A 278 -16.93 10.47 -58.06
C ARG A 278 -17.51 9.06 -57.97
N ASN A 279 -17.00 8.23 -57.07
CA ASN A 279 -17.48 6.86 -56.86
C ASN A 279 -18.80 6.77 -56.06
N LEU A 280 -19.26 7.87 -55.45
CA LEU A 280 -20.55 7.96 -54.74
C LEU A 280 -21.73 8.34 -55.66
N ALA A 281 -21.49 8.59 -56.95
CA ALA A 281 -22.51 9.04 -57.91
C ALA A 281 -23.10 7.90 -58.78
N THR A 282 -22.72 6.64 -58.55
CA THR A 282 -23.09 5.50 -59.40
C THR A 282 -23.53 4.26 -58.61
N THR A 283 -24.47 4.42 -57.68
CA THR A 283 -25.31 3.31 -57.18
C THR A 283 -26.73 3.82 -56.94
N THR A 284 -27.56 3.70 -57.96
CA THR A 284 -29.01 3.80 -57.86
C THR A 284 -29.56 2.46 -58.33
N ASP A 285 -30.07 1.64 -57.41
CA ASP A 285 -31.40 1.03 -57.53
C ASP A 285 -31.74 0.18 -56.28
N GLU A 286 -33.03 0.19 -55.99
CA GLU A 286 -33.82 -0.42 -54.92
C GLU A 286 -33.77 -1.97 -54.79
N PRO A 287 -34.50 -2.62 -53.85
CA PRO A 287 -34.67 -2.29 -52.42
C PRO A 287 -34.71 -3.54 -51.49
N ARG A 288 -34.87 -3.29 -50.17
CA ARG A 288 -35.70 -4.07 -49.21
C ARG A 288 -35.53 -5.60 -49.10
N ASN A 289 -35.03 -6.07 -47.95
CA ASN A 289 -35.62 -7.26 -47.32
C ASN A 289 -35.47 -7.28 -45.78
N GLU A 290 -36.41 -7.93 -45.10
CA GLU A 290 -36.51 -8.07 -43.64
C GLU A 290 -36.08 -9.49 -43.19
N SER A 291 -35.18 -9.60 -42.21
CA SER A 291 -34.96 -10.75 -41.30
C SER A 291 -33.77 -10.43 -40.39
N THR A 292 -33.80 -10.45 -39.05
CA THR A 292 -34.02 -11.57 -38.10
C THR A 292 -33.05 -12.75 -38.24
N ASP A 293 -31.99 -12.72 -37.42
CA ASP A 293 -31.38 -13.84 -36.65
C ASP A 293 -30.20 -13.20 -35.84
N THR A 294 -30.05 -13.31 -34.52
CA THR A 294 -29.80 -14.46 -33.62
C THR A 294 -28.42 -15.11 -33.76
N SER A 295 -27.82 -15.44 -32.60
CA SER A 295 -26.41 -15.86 -32.43
C SER A 295 -25.39 -14.75 -32.75
N ASP A 296 -24.20 -14.71 -32.17
CA ASP A 296 -23.54 -15.67 -31.29
C ASP A 296 -22.54 -14.94 -30.38
N HIS A 297 -22.28 -15.45 -29.17
CA HIS A 297 -20.95 -15.48 -28.51
C HIS A 297 -21.09 -15.99 -27.07
N SER A 298 -21.05 -17.32 -26.96
CA SER A 298 -20.87 -18.01 -25.70
C SER A 298 -19.42 -17.96 -25.20
N GLN A 299 -19.28 -18.12 -23.87
CA GLN A 299 -18.15 -18.76 -23.18
C GLN A 299 -16.72 -18.21 -23.38
N TRP A 300 -16.23 -17.57 -22.31
CA TRP A 300 -14.88 -17.85 -21.80
C TRP A 300 -15.02 -18.45 -20.39
N ILE A 301 -15.09 -19.78 -20.32
CA ILE A 301 -14.89 -20.54 -19.09
C ILE A 301 -13.43 -21.00 -19.13
N ILE A 302 -12.67 -20.68 -18.07
CA ILE A 302 -11.31 -21.17 -17.89
C ILE A 302 -11.41 -22.29 -16.86
N ASP A 303 -11.26 -23.52 -17.32
CA ASP A 303 -11.01 -24.66 -16.45
C ASP A 303 -9.58 -24.54 -15.86
N LEU A 304 -9.46 -24.73 -14.55
CA LEU A 304 -8.19 -24.99 -13.88
C LEU A 304 -8.25 -26.42 -13.38
N ASP A 305 -7.55 -27.29 -14.11
CA ASP A 305 -7.50 -28.73 -13.92
C ASP A 305 -6.64 -29.12 -12.70
N ASP A 306 -6.90 -30.32 -12.17
CA ASP A 306 -6.30 -30.84 -10.95
C ASP A 306 -4.82 -31.17 -11.10
N GLY A 307 -4.06 -30.92 -10.03
CA GLY A 307 -2.60 -31.10 -9.96
C GLY A 307 -2.17 -32.05 -8.84
N ASP A 308 -2.80 -33.22 -8.74
CA ASP A 308 -2.45 -34.25 -7.77
C ASP A 308 -1.15 -34.99 -8.20
N SER A 309 -0.12 -35.03 -7.36
CA SER A 309 1.10 -35.81 -7.61
C SER A 309 1.92 -36.10 -6.34
N GLN A 310 1.72 -37.32 -5.83
CA GLN A 310 2.64 -38.19 -5.05
C GLN A 310 3.18 -37.70 -3.70
#